data_AF-A0A376J9E5-F1
#
_entry.id   AF-A0A376J9E5-F1
#
_cell.length_a   1.000
_cell.length_b   1.000
_cell.length_c   1.000
_cell.angle_alpha   90.00
_cell.angle_beta   90.00
_cell.angle_gamma   90.00
#
_symmetry.space_group_name_H-M   'P 1'
#
loop_
_entity.id
_entity.type
_entity.pdbx_description
1 polymer ?
#
loop_
_entity_poly.entity_id
_entity_poly.type
_entity_poly.pdbx_seq_one_letter_code
_entity_poly.pdbx_strand_id
1 'polypeptide(L)'
;MLIGGITASAVVSEFGGTIVMNGDNSVETRGAYSAGLLSQVNDSGIVENNTRLETTDKTNIVTYGENAVGVLACSSPGESRTCVDAVDDEVSDSNSYEVISRADLKMNGGSITTNGTNSYGAYANGEKAYINLDYVALETGEHGSYAVAIRQGNIDIKNSSITTKGTKAPIAKIYNGGELFFSNVTAVSEQDKGISIDASNIDSQAKIALSSVELSSALDSIDVNKTTTDVSILNRSIITPGNNILVNNTGGGLNIISSDSTLNGATKLVSGTTTLKLSENTIWNMKDDSVVTHLTNSDSIINLSYDDGQTFTQGKTLTVKGNYVGNNGQLNIRTVLG
;
A
#
# COMPACT_ATOMS: atom_id res chain seq x y z
N MET A 1 9.31 17.86 -28.17
CA MET A 1 10.56 17.90 -27.39
C MET A 1 10.48 16.71 -26.46
N LEU A 2 11.15 15.60 -26.80
CA LEU A 2 11.19 14.39 -25.96
C LEU A 2 12.01 14.74 -24.71
N ILE A 3 11.34 15.06 -23.61
CA ILE A 3 11.98 15.07 -22.29
C ILE A 3 12.04 13.59 -21.88
N GLY A 4 12.96 12.85 -22.50
CA GLY A 4 13.32 11.53 -21.99
C GLY A 4 14.06 11.78 -20.68
N GLY A 5 13.44 11.44 -19.55
CA GLY A 5 14.09 11.50 -18.24
C GLY A 5 15.42 10.76 -18.31
N ILE A 6 16.50 11.40 -17.87
CA ILE A 6 17.80 10.74 -17.75
C ILE A 6 17.70 9.86 -16.51
N THR A 7 17.56 8.55 -16.71
CA THR A 7 17.53 7.56 -15.64
C THR A 7 18.88 6.88 -15.52
N ALA A 8 19.40 6.75 -14.30
CA ALA A 8 20.58 5.94 -14.01
C ALA A 8 20.12 4.57 -13.51
N SER A 9 19.73 3.69 -14.44
CA SER A 9 19.25 2.34 -14.11
C SER A 9 20.39 1.31 -14.15
N ALA A 10 20.52 0.45 -13.13
CA ALA A 10 21.62 -0.52 -13.09
C ALA A 10 21.34 -1.78 -13.92
N VAL A 11 20.20 -2.45 -13.70
CA VAL A 11 19.81 -3.64 -14.46
C VAL A 11 18.44 -3.41 -15.08
N VAL A 12 18.36 -3.58 -16.39
CA VAL A 12 17.17 -3.20 -17.16
C VAL A 12 16.76 -4.32 -18.12
N SER A 13 15.52 -4.83 -17.96
CA SER A 13 14.88 -5.75 -18.89
C SER A 13 13.77 -5.02 -19.64
N GLU A 14 13.86 -4.95 -20.98
CA GLU A 14 12.92 -4.17 -21.79
C GLU A 14 12.38 -4.93 -23.00
N PHE A 15 11.17 -4.57 -23.44
CA PHE A 15 10.63 -4.87 -24.77
C PHE A 15 10.77 -6.34 -25.21
N GLY A 16 10.28 -7.28 -24.40
CA GLY A 16 10.42 -8.72 -24.65
C GLY A 16 11.65 -9.36 -23.98
N GLY A 17 12.45 -8.57 -23.27
CA GLY A 17 13.64 -9.02 -22.55
C GLY A 17 13.33 -9.97 -21.40
N THR A 18 14.29 -10.86 -21.10
CA THR A 18 14.30 -11.63 -19.86
C THR A 18 15.67 -11.58 -19.22
N ILE A 19 15.73 -11.16 -17.97
CA ILE A 19 16.93 -11.17 -17.14
C ILE A 19 16.70 -12.09 -15.94
N VAL A 20 17.67 -12.94 -15.65
CA VAL A 20 17.72 -13.76 -14.45
C VAL A 20 19.07 -13.55 -13.76
N MET A 21 19.04 -13.05 -12.53
CA MET A 21 20.22 -12.88 -11.67
C MET A 21 20.19 -13.94 -10.57
N ASN A 22 21.28 -14.70 -10.43
CA ASN A 22 21.38 -15.78 -9.44
C ASN A 22 22.53 -15.51 -8.47
N GLY A 23 22.47 -16.08 -7.27
CA GLY A 23 23.48 -15.93 -6.23
C GLY A 23 23.43 -14.59 -5.49
N ASP A 24 24.55 -14.26 -4.83
CA ASP A 24 24.67 -13.04 -4.04
C ASP A 24 24.99 -11.84 -4.94
N ASN A 25 24.02 -10.94 -5.10
CA ASN A 25 24.11 -9.76 -5.94
C ASN A 25 24.15 -8.47 -5.11
N SER A 26 24.87 -7.47 -5.61
CA SER A 26 24.89 -6.12 -5.05
C SER A 26 24.64 -5.12 -6.17
N VAL A 27 23.64 -4.27 -6.00
CA VAL A 27 23.24 -3.24 -6.96
C VAL A 27 23.26 -1.90 -6.25
N GLU A 28 24.07 -0.96 -6.74
CA GLU A 28 24.08 0.42 -6.27
C GLU A 28 23.79 1.37 -7.43
N THR A 29 22.83 2.27 -7.25
CA THR A 29 22.55 3.34 -8.21
C THR A 29 22.55 4.71 -7.55
N ARG A 30 22.94 5.72 -8.33
CA ARG A 30 22.98 7.12 -7.89
C ARG A 30 22.41 8.02 -8.98
N GLY A 31 21.72 9.07 -8.56
CA GLY A 31 21.14 10.07 -9.45
C GLY A 31 19.63 10.15 -9.26
N ALA A 32 19.06 11.30 -9.61
CA ALA A 32 17.62 11.47 -9.59
C ALA A 32 16.95 10.47 -10.56
N TYR A 33 15.78 9.96 -10.20
CA TYR A 33 15.02 9.00 -11.01
C TYR A 33 15.81 7.72 -11.39
N SER A 34 16.82 7.37 -10.60
CA SER A 34 17.59 6.13 -10.79
C SER A 34 16.77 4.91 -10.41
N ALA A 35 16.99 3.77 -11.05
CA ALA A 35 16.33 2.51 -10.72
C ALA A 35 17.37 1.41 -10.47
N GLY A 36 17.29 0.72 -9.33
CA GLY A 36 18.17 -0.44 -9.08
C GLY A 36 17.90 -1.53 -10.11
N LEU A 37 16.68 -2.07 -10.10
CA LEU A 37 16.18 -3.01 -11.10
C LEU A 37 14.99 -2.39 -11.83
N LEU A 38 14.99 -2.44 -13.16
CA LEU A 38 13.92 -1.92 -14.01
C LEU A 38 13.43 -2.99 -14.98
N SER A 39 12.15 -3.32 -14.90
CA SER A 39 11.43 -4.14 -15.87
C SER A 39 10.43 -3.24 -16.57
N GLN A 40 10.62 -2.96 -17.86
CA GLN A 40 9.71 -2.08 -18.59
C GLN A 40 9.24 -2.56 -19.96
N VAL A 41 8.00 -2.21 -20.29
CA VAL A 41 7.45 -2.28 -21.64
C VAL A 41 6.80 -0.95 -22.01
N ASN A 42 7.01 -0.54 -23.26
CA ASN A 42 6.19 0.47 -23.91
C ASN A 42 5.48 -0.23 -25.06
N ASP A 43 4.21 -0.50 -24.85
CA ASP A 43 3.36 -1.22 -25.78
C ASP A 43 3.05 -0.36 -27.02
N SER A 44 2.81 -1.05 -28.13
CA SER A 44 2.34 -0.44 -29.38
C SER A 44 0.88 -0.78 -29.68
N GLY A 45 0.25 -1.62 -28.83
CA GLY A 45 -1.10 -2.15 -29.01
C GLY A 45 -1.23 -3.23 -30.08
N ILE A 46 -0.11 -3.65 -30.70
CA ILE A 46 -0.11 -4.58 -31.85
C ILE A 46 0.70 -5.85 -31.55
N VAL A 47 1.76 -5.75 -30.73
CA VAL A 47 2.67 -6.86 -30.43
C VAL A 47 2.87 -6.97 -28.93
N GLU A 48 2.57 -8.16 -28.39
CA GLU A 48 2.84 -8.50 -26.99
C GLU A 48 4.34 -8.72 -26.78
N ASN A 49 4.97 -7.89 -25.95
CA ASN A 49 6.42 -7.91 -25.68
C ASN A 49 6.71 -7.98 -24.19
N ASN A 50 6.13 -8.98 -23.52
CA ASN A 50 6.28 -9.16 -22.08
C ASN A 50 7.75 -9.15 -21.66
N THR A 51 8.09 -8.34 -20.67
CA THR A 51 9.44 -8.30 -20.09
C THR A 51 9.46 -8.95 -18.72
N ARG A 52 10.60 -9.53 -18.36
CA ARG A 52 10.76 -10.22 -17.08
C ARG A 52 12.13 -10.02 -16.48
N LEU A 53 12.19 -9.55 -15.24
CA LEU A 53 13.42 -9.45 -14.46
C LEU A 53 13.23 -10.25 -13.17
N GLU A 54 14.04 -11.29 -12.97
CA GLU A 54 13.99 -12.13 -11.78
C GLU A 54 15.35 -12.18 -11.09
N THR A 55 15.33 -12.09 -9.77
CA THR A 55 16.49 -12.40 -8.94
C THR A 55 16.19 -13.57 -8.00
N THR A 56 17.19 -14.43 -7.81
CA THR A 56 17.16 -15.53 -6.85
C THR A 56 18.26 -15.34 -5.80
N ASP A 57 18.11 -16.02 -4.66
CA ASP A 57 19.01 -15.98 -3.51
C ASP A 57 19.06 -14.64 -2.76
N LYS A 58 20.15 -13.86 -2.85
CA LYS A 58 20.29 -12.61 -2.09
C LYS A 58 20.68 -11.49 -3.01
N THR A 59 19.77 -10.56 -3.26
CA THR A 59 20.10 -9.31 -3.96
C THR A 59 20.02 -8.14 -2.99
N ASN A 60 21.10 -7.39 -2.82
CA ASN A 60 21.08 -6.17 -2.00
C ASN A 60 21.10 -4.96 -2.93
N ILE A 61 20.06 -4.14 -2.84
CA ILE A 61 19.86 -2.96 -3.67
C ILE A 61 19.97 -1.73 -2.78
N VAL A 62 20.83 -0.79 -3.16
CA VAL A 62 20.93 0.53 -2.52
C VAL A 62 20.81 1.61 -3.59
N THR A 63 19.87 2.52 -3.42
CA THR A 63 19.68 3.63 -4.37
C THR A 63 19.78 4.98 -3.68
N TYR A 64 20.32 5.95 -4.41
CA TYR A 64 20.52 7.33 -3.96
C TYR A 64 20.01 8.32 -5.00
N GLY A 65 19.42 9.41 -4.52
CA GLY A 65 18.93 10.50 -5.37
C GLY A 65 17.42 10.66 -5.27
N GLU A 66 16.95 11.87 -5.55
CA GLU A 66 15.53 12.20 -5.51
C GLU A 66 14.74 11.32 -6.49
N ASN A 67 13.57 10.82 -6.07
CA ASN A 67 12.73 9.90 -6.87
C ASN A 67 13.43 8.59 -7.29
N ALA A 68 14.53 8.21 -6.64
CA ALA A 68 15.18 6.93 -6.91
C ALA A 68 14.27 5.76 -6.51
N VAL A 69 14.31 4.68 -7.29
CA VAL A 69 13.51 3.48 -7.10
C VAL A 69 14.42 2.27 -6.85
N GLY A 70 14.15 1.48 -5.82
CA GLY A 70 14.84 0.19 -5.62
C GLY A 70 14.54 -0.78 -6.75
N VAL A 71 13.26 -1.12 -6.90
CA VAL A 71 12.74 -1.98 -7.98
C VAL A 71 11.51 -1.36 -8.67
N LEU A 72 11.53 -1.31 -10.00
CA LEU A 72 10.50 -0.68 -10.82
C LEU A 72 9.98 -1.65 -11.88
N ALA A 73 8.67 -1.89 -11.88
CA ALA A 73 7.97 -2.51 -12.99
C ALA A 73 7.10 -1.45 -13.68
N CYS A 74 7.21 -1.33 -14.99
CA CYS A 74 6.51 -0.31 -15.75
C CYS A 74 5.88 -0.89 -17.01
N SER A 75 4.57 -0.72 -17.17
CA SER A 75 3.83 -1.24 -18.32
C SER A 75 2.92 -0.18 -18.91
N SER A 76 3.38 0.50 -19.97
CA SER A 76 2.63 1.57 -20.68
C SER A 76 1.80 2.44 -19.73
N PRO A 77 2.45 3.25 -18.87
CA PRO A 77 1.78 3.97 -17.78
C PRO A 77 0.84 5.10 -18.25
N GLY A 78 0.76 5.35 -19.55
CA GLY A 78 -0.01 6.42 -20.20
C GLY A 78 0.88 7.18 -21.18
N GLU A 79 0.29 7.73 -22.24
CA GLU A 79 1.05 8.43 -23.30
C GLU A 79 1.70 9.74 -22.83
N SER A 80 1.21 10.30 -21.73
CA SER A 80 1.76 11.52 -21.12
C SER A 80 2.75 11.23 -19.98
N ARG A 81 3.15 9.97 -19.80
CA ARG A 81 3.90 9.51 -18.62
C ARG A 81 5.13 8.71 -18.99
N THR A 82 6.17 8.84 -18.18
CA THR A 82 7.34 7.98 -18.21
C THR A 82 7.31 6.95 -17.07
N CYS A 83 8.15 5.92 -17.17
CA CYS A 83 8.22 4.87 -16.17
C CYS A 83 8.68 5.35 -14.80
N VAL A 84 9.44 6.46 -14.75
CA VAL A 84 10.04 7.00 -13.53
C VAL A 84 9.34 8.25 -13.01
N ASP A 85 8.23 8.67 -13.63
CA ASP A 85 7.43 9.78 -13.13
C ASP A 85 6.93 9.49 -11.71
N ALA A 86 6.66 10.55 -10.94
CA ALA A 86 6.24 10.38 -9.57
C ALA A 86 4.86 9.69 -9.49
N VAL A 87 4.64 8.96 -8.39
CA VAL A 87 3.39 8.20 -8.19
C VAL A 87 2.16 9.12 -8.22
N ASP A 88 2.29 10.35 -7.72
CA ASP A 88 1.23 11.34 -7.55
C ASP A 88 1.22 12.44 -8.61
N ASP A 89 2.00 12.31 -9.69
CA ASP A 89 1.95 13.28 -10.80
C ASP A 89 0.54 13.28 -11.45
N GLU A 90 -0.14 14.44 -11.45
CA GLU A 90 -1.51 14.62 -11.98
C GLU A 90 -1.56 14.70 -13.52
N VAL A 91 -1.04 13.67 -14.18
CA VAL A 91 -1.01 13.51 -15.64
C VAL A 91 -1.90 12.36 -16.08
N SER A 92 -2.37 12.40 -17.33
CA SER A 92 -3.29 11.39 -17.85
C SER A 92 -2.65 10.00 -17.86
N ASP A 93 -3.39 9.03 -17.33
CA ASP A 93 -3.06 7.61 -17.34
C ASP A 93 -3.57 6.88 -18.59
N SER A 94 -4.20 7.61 -19.52
CA SER A 94 -4.81 7.04 -20.71
C SER A 94 -3.79 6.58 -21.74
N ASN A 95 -4.01 5.38 -22.27
CA ASN A 95 -3.42 4.92 -23.52
C ASN A 95 -4.49 5.00 -24.63
N SER A 96 -4.10 5.38 -25.85
CA SER A 96 -5.02 5.35 -27.01
C SER A 96 -5.32 3.93 -27.51
N TYR A 97 -4.69 2.94 -26.90
CA TYR A 97 -4.74 1.52 -27.25
C TYR A 97 -4.87 0.67 -25.98
N GLU A 98 -5.29 -0.59 -26.13
CA GLU A 98 -5.30 -1.56 -25.04
C GLU A 98 -3.88 -1.99 -24.68
N VAL A 99 -3.51 -1.89 -23.40
CA VAL A 99 -2.21 -2.39 -22.91
C VAL A 99 -2.27 -3.92 -22.90
N ILE A 100 -1.54 -4.57 -23.81
CA ILE A 100 -1.46 -6.02 -23.95
C ILE A 100 -0.23 -6.60 -23.26
N SER A 101 0.90 -5.88 -23.28
CA SER A 101 2.19 -6.31 -22.75
C SER A 101 2.28 -6.19 -21.24
N ARG A 102 3.09 -7.06 -20.62
CA ARG A 102 3.30 -7.16 -19.18
C ARG A 102 4.75 -6.85 -18.80
N ALA A 103 4.94 -6.17 -17.68
CA ALA A 103 6.25 -5.99 -17.06
C ALA A 103 6.32 -6.70 -15.71
N ASP A 104 7.13 -7.74 -15.64
CA ASP A 104 7.31 -8.56 -14.44
C ASP A 104 8.65 -8.27 -13.76
N LEU A 105 8.60 -8.04 -12.46
CA LEU A 105 9.78 -7.99 -11.61
C LEU A 105 9.60 -8.88 -10.39
N LYS A 106 10.49 -9.86 -10.23
CA LYS A 106 10.51 -10.75 -9.08
C LYS A 106 11.84 -10.67 -8.35
N MET A 107 11.77 -10.57 -7.02
CA MET A 107 12.93 -10.65 -6.15
C MET A 107 12.63 -11.59 -4.99
N ASN A 108 13.48 -12.61 -4.83
CA ASN A 108 13.44 -13.49 -3.67
C ASN A 108 14.75 -13.32 -2.90
N GLY A 109 14.63 -12.88 -1.64
CA GLY A 109 15.71 -12.70 -0.70
C GLY A 109 16.54 -11.42 -0.89
N GLY A 110 17.16 -10.97 0.19
CA GLY A 110 18.03 -9.79 0.23
C GLY A 110 17.34 -8.54 0.78
N SER A 111 17.79 -7.37 0.33
CA SER A 111 17.31 -6.09 0.87
C SER A 111 17.22 -5.02 -0.19
N ILE A 112 16.35 -4.06 0.04
CA ILE A 112 16.21 -2.84 -0.76
C ILE A 112 16.27 -1.66 0.20
N THR A 113 17.19 -0.73 -0.04
CA THR A 113 17.33 0.50 0.73
C THR A 113 17.37 1.70 -0.20
N THR A 114 16.48 2.68 0.02
CA THR A 114 16.49 3.94 -0.74
C THR A 114 16.78 5.12 0.19
N ASN A 115 17.73 5.95 -0.21
CA ASN A 115 18.27 7.05 0.60
C ASN A 115 17.99 8.43 -0.02
N GLY A 116 17.03 8.53 -0.94
CA GLY A 116 16.65 9.78 -1.60
C GLY A 116 15.31 10.30 -1.12
N THR A 117 15.09 11.61 -1.16
CA THR A 117 13.76 12.20 -0.96
C THR A 117 12.80 11.75 -2.05
N ASN A 118 11.53 11.58 -1.72
CA ASN A 118 10.49 11.10 -2.65
C ASN A 118 10.84 9.74 -3.30
N SER A 119 11.69 8.93 -2.66
CA SER A 119 12.16 7.66 -3.23
C SER A 119 11.16 6.52 -3.02
N TYR A 120 11.31 5.47 -3.80
CA TYR A 120 10.41 4.33 -3.80
C TYR A 120 11.19 3.03 -3.55
N GLY A 121 10.80 2.24 -2.56
CA GLY A 121 11.36 0.90 -2.39
C GLY A 121 11.02 0.00 -3.59
N ALA A 122 9.72 -0.16 -3.83
CA ALA A 122 9.14 -0.84 -4.99
C ALA A 122 8.07 0.04 -5.64
N TYR A 123 8.09 0.16 -6.97
CA TYR A 123 7.11 0.94 -7.71
C TYR A 123 6.54 0.18 -8.91
N ALA A 124 5.24 -0.08 -8.90
CA ALA A 124 4.50 -0.65 -10.02
C ALA A 124 3.70 0.44 -10.73
N ASN A 125 4.05 0.71 -11.99
CA ASN A 125 3.51 1.82 -12.78
C ASN A 125 2.84 1.32 -14.08
N GLY A 126 1.51 1.35 -14.11
CA GLY A 126 0.68 0.88 -15.23
C GLY A 126 -0.03 -0.45 -14.92
N GLU A 127 -1.17 -0.68 -15.58
CA GLU A 127 -2.12 -1.76 -15.28
C GLU A 127 -1.51 -3.18 -15.31
N LYS A 128 -0.53 -3.40 -16.19
CA LYS A 128 0.17 -4.69 -16.34
C LYS A 128 1.60 -4.69 -15.80
N ALA A 129 1.89 -3.82 -14.84
CA ALA A 129 3.13 -3.84 -14.06
C ALA A 129 2.94 -4.69 -12.80
N TYR A 130 3.77 -5.73 -12.63
CA TYR A 130 3.68 -6.66 -11.52
C TYR A 130 5.02 -6.77 -10.80
N ILE A 131 5.00 -6.58 -9.48
CA ILE A 131 6.17 -6.80 -8.62
C ILE A 131 5.85 -7.89 -7.60
N ASN A 132 6.71 -8.88 -7.50
CA ASN A 132 6.67 -9.88 -6.44
C ASN A 132 7.95 -9.86 -5.60
N LEU A 133 7.80 -9.58 -4.30
CA LEU A 133 8.90 -9.58 -3.34
C LEU A 133 8.66 -10.67 -2.29
N ASP A 134 9.63 -11.56 -2.10
CA ASP A 134 9.57 -12.63 -1.09
C ASP A 134 10.86 -12.65 -0.29
N TYR A 135 10.79 -12.75 1.04
CA TYR A 135 11.95 -12.71 1.94
C TYR A 135 12.83 -11.45 1.78
N VAL A 136 12.23 -10.28 1.54
CA VAL A 136 12.95 -9.01 1.32
C VAL A 136 12.82 -8.08 2.53
N ALA A 137 13.94 -7.49 2.95
CA ALA A 137 13.93 -6.35 3.87
C ALA A 137 13.88 -5.03 3.08
N LEU A 138 12.82 -4.25 3.24
CA LEU A 138 12.56 -3.02 2.49
C LEU A 138 12.63 -1.80 3.41
N GLU A 139 13.56 -0.88 3.16
CA GLU A 139 13.75 0.32 3.97
C GLU A 139 13.81 1.58 3.10
N THR A 140 13.04 2.61 3.47
CA THR A 140 13.14 3.95 2.86
C THR A 140 13.37 5.02 3.94
N GLY A 141 14.37 5.88 3.74
CA GLY A 141 14.90 6.73 4.81
C GLY A 141 14.34 8.15 4.88
N GLU A 142 14.08 8.77 3.73
CA GLU A 142 13.98 10.23 3.64
C GLU A 142 12.54 10.75 3.53
N HIS A 143 12.37 12.07 3.65
CA HIS A 143 11.08 12.74 3.44
C HIS A 143 10.40 12.33 2.13
N GLY A 144 9.09 12.07 2.18
CA GLY A 144 8.31 11.73 1.00
C GLY A 144 8.57 10.32 0.47
N SER A 145 9.37 9.49 1.13
CA SER A 145 9.79 8.20 0.56
C SER A 145 8.81 7.07 0.87
N TYR A 146 8.37 6.34 -0.15
CA TYR A 146 7.39 5.27 -0.01
C TYR A 146 8.10 3.93 -0.09
N ALA A 147 7.85 3.01 0.84
CA ALA A 147 8.37 1.65 0.64
C ALA A 147 7.69 1.01 -0.57
N VAL A 148 6.38 1.20 -0.71
CA VAL A 148 5.59 0.67 -1.83
C VAL A 148 4.85 1.81 -2.51
N ALA A 149 5.00 1.93 -3.83
CA ALA A 149 4.20 2.79 -4.68
C ALA A 149 3.48 1.98 -5.75
N ILE A 150 2.21 2.29 -5.97
CA ILE A 150 1.37 1.66 -6.99
C ILE A 150 0.62 2.75 -7.72
N ARG A 151 0.66 2.69 -9.04
CA ARG A 151 -0.26 3.42 -9.90
C ARG A 151 -0.82 2.48 -10.95
N GLN A 152 -2.04 2.00 -10.73
CA GLN A 152 -2.75 0.97 -11.51
C GLN A 152 -2.11 -0.43 -11.52
N GLY A 153 -0.84 -0.57 -11.16
CA GLY A 153 -0.14 -1.85 -11.14
C GLY A 153 -0.46 -2.71 -9.93
N ASN A 154 0.34 -3.76 -9.76
CA ASN A 154 0.17 -4.79 -8.74
C ASN A 154 1.49 -5.05 -8.01
N ILE A 155 1.42 -5.10 -6.68
CA ILE A 155 2.56 -5.49 -5.84
C ILE A 155 2.13 -6.55 -4.82
N ASP A 156 2.84 -7.67 -4.81
CA ASP A 156 2.68 -8.79 -3.87
C ASP A 156 3.96 -9.00 -3.05
N ILE A 157 3.88 -8.77 -1.74
CA ILE A 157 5.00 -8.89 -0.80
C ILE A 157 4.73 -9.98 0.23
N LYS A 158 5.67 -10.92 0.38
CA LYS A 158 5.56 -12.07 1.27
C LYS A 158 6.77 -12.24 2.17
N ASN A 159 6.56 -12.75 3.38
CA ASN A 159 7.63 -13.14 4.31
C ASN A 159 8.69 -12.06 4.52
N SER A 160 8.27 -10.80 4.55
CA SER A 160 9.15 -9.63 4.40
C SER A 160 8.95 -8.64 5.53
N SER A 161 9.92 -7.73 5.69
CA SER A 161 9.83 -6.62 6.64
C SER A 161 9.93 -5.30 5.91
N ILE A 162 9.10 -4.33 6.29
CA ILE A 162 9.05 -3.00 5.67
C ILE A 162 9.23 -1.93 6.74
N THR A 163 10.07 -0.94 6.48
CA THR A 163 10.24 0.23 7.37
C THR A 163 10.37 1.51 6.56
N THR A 164 9.52 2.49 6.86
CA THR A 164 9.67 3.87 6.36
C THR A 164 9.98 4.81 7.51
N LYS A 165 11.07 5.59 7.38
CA LYS A 165 11.60 6.43 8.46
C LYS A 165 11.25 7.91 8.31
N GLY A 166 10.98 8.38 7.10
CA GLY A 166 10.78 9.79 6.79
C GLY A 166 9.42 10.35 7.22
N THR A 167 9.27 11.67 7.17
CA THR A 167 7.94 12.32 7.21
C THR A 167 7.32 12.32 5.82
N LYS A 168 5.97 12.35 5.73
CA LYS A 168 5.25 12.16 4.45
C LYS A 168 5.62 10.86 3.71
N ALA A 169 6.06 9.85 4.46
CA ALA A 169 6.59 8.59 3.98
C ALA A 169 5.71 7.42 4.47
N PRO A 170 4.50 7.23 3.90
CA PRO A 170 3.68 6.09 4.28
C PRO A 170 4.34 4.78 3.85
N ILE A 171 3.97 3.66 4.47
CA ILE A 171 4.41 2.32 4.03
C ILE A 171 4.05 2.12 2.56
N ALA A 172 2.81 2.42 2.19
CA ALA A 172 2.33 2.29 0.83
C ALA A 172 1.57 3.52 0.34
N LYS A 173 1.81 3.91 -0.91
CA LYS A 173 1.03 4.90 -1.65
C LYS A 173 0.41 4.24 -2.88
N ILE A 174 -0.91 4.28 -2.99
CA ILE A 174 -1.66 3.83 -4.16
C ILE A 174 -2.31 5.06 -4.79
N TYR A 175 -2.08 5.29 -6.08
CA TYR A 175 -2.62 6.43 -6.80
C TYR A 175 -3.37 5.98 -8.05
N ASN A 176 -4.60 6.47 -8.26
CA ASN A 176 -5.46 6.08 -9.38
C ASN A 176 -5.67 4.55 -9.50
N GLY A 177 -5.79 3.87 -8.35
CA GLY A 177 -6.09 2.45 -8.27
C GLY A 177 -4.87 1.52 -8.36
N GLY A 178 -5.14 0.22 -8.46
CA GLY A 178 -4.15 -0.86 -8.44
C GLY A 178 -4.32 -1.80 -7.26
N GLU A 179 -3.41 -2.77 -7.12
CA GLU A 179 -3.53 -3.85 -6.15
C GLU A 179 -2.30 -4.02 -5.24
N LEU A 180 -2.55 -4.20 -3.95
CA LEU A 180 -1.53 -4.43 -2.92
C LEU A 180 -1.86 -5.71 -2.14
N PHE A 181 -0.89 -6.63 -2.09
CA PHE A 181 -1.01 -7.87 -1.32
C PHE A 181 0.16 -8.01 -0.36
N PHE A 182 -0.10 -8.05 0.94
CA PHE A 182 0.88 -8.38 1.97
C PHE A 182 0.50 -9.70 2.64
N SER A 183 1.46 -10.64 2.69
CA SER A 183 1.28 -11.91 3.40
C SER A 183 2.48 -12.21 4.29
N ASN A 184 2.24 -12.40 5.59
CA ASN A 184 3.32 -12.63 6.56
C ASN A 184 4.36 -11.48 6.52
N VAL A 185 3.88 -10.25 6.71
CA VAL A 185 4.68 -9.03 6.62
C VAL A 185 4.58 -8.24 7.92
N THR A 186 5.71 -7.78 8.41
CA THR A 186 5.77 -6.73 9.45
C THR A 186 6.10 -5.41 8.77
N ALA A 187 5.24 -4.40 8.90
CA ALA A 187 5.40 -3.11 8.26
C ALA A 187 5.27 -1.97 9.26
N VAL A 188 6.26 -1.07 9.27
CA VAL A 188 6.34 0.06 10.20
C VAL A 188 6.52 1.37 9.43
N SER A 189 5.64 2.35 9.66
CA SER A 189 5.91 3.75 9.35
C SER A 189 6.22 4.48 10.65
N GLU A 190 7.45 4.97 10.78
CA GLU A 190 7.93 5.59 12.02
C GLU A 190 7.38 7.00 12.24
N GLN A 191 7.01 7.72 11.17
CA GLN A 191 6.60 9.13 11.26
C GLN A 191 5.39 9.51 10.40
N ASP A 192 4.77 8.56 9.69
CA ASP A 192 3.61 8.84 8.84
C ASP A 192 2.55 7.73 8.89
N LYS A 193 1.67 7.72 7.89
CA LYS A 193 0.56 6.79 7.73
C LYS A 193 1.01 5.38 7.35
N GLY A 194 0.12 4.42 7.50
CA GLY A 194 0.31 3.08 6.96
C GLY A 194 0.17 3.07 5.44
N ILE A 195 -1.07 3.07 4.97
CA ILE A 195 -1.41 3.03 3.55
C ILE A 195 -2.18 4.29 3.18
N SER A 196 -1.69 5.03 2.19
CA SER A 196 -2.38 6.18 1.59
C SER A 196 -2.89 5.80 0.21
N ILE A 197 -4.18 6.02 -0.02
CA ILE A 197 -4.85 5.75 -1.28
C ILE A 197 -5.48 7.05 -1.76
N ASP A 198 -5.13 7.46 -2.98
CA ASP A 198 -5.59 8.72 -3.55
C ASP A 198 -5.94 8.54 -5.03
N ALA A 199 -6.77 9.41 -5.55
CA ALA A 199 -7.12 9.41 -6.95
C ALA A 199 -7.50 10.81 -7.42
N SER A 200 -7.10 11.10 -8.66
CA SER A 200 -7.54 12.25 -9.44
C SER A 200 -9.00 12.13 -9.91
N ASN A 201 -9.51 10.90 -10.04
CA ASN A 201 -10.86 10.60 -10.51
C ASN A 201 -11.57 9.59 -9.57
N ILE A 202 -12.92 9.65 -9.56
CA ILE A 202 -13.74 8.83 -8.64
C ILE A 202 -13.88 7.37 -9.09
N ASP A 203 -13.54 7.06 -10.34
CA ASP A 203 -13.74 5.74 -10.95
C ASP A 203 -12.56 4.78 -10.70
N SER A 204 -11.45 5.28 -10.19
CA SER A 204 -10.30 4.46 -9.81
C SER A 204 -10.66 3.47 -8.71
N GLN A 205 -10.22 2.21 -8.88
CA GLN A 205 -10.44 1.14 -7.92
C GLN A 205 -9.11 0.63 -7.35
N ALA A 206 -9.03 0.56 -6.03
CA ALA A 206 -7.91 -0.02 -5.32
C ALA A 206 -8.33 -1.28 -4.57
N LYS A 207 -7.46 -2.30 -4.57
CA LYS A 207 -7.67 -3.53 -3.82
C LYS A 207 -6.48 -3.82 -2.93
N ILE A 208 -6.73 -4.01 -1.65
CA ILE A 208 -5.71 -4.26 -0.65
C ILE A 208 -6.06 -5.54 0.11
N ALA A 209 -5.12 -6.48 0.20
CA ALA A 209 -5.25 -7.64 1.08
C ALA A 209 -4.05 -7.77 2.01
N LEU A 210 -4.33 -7.78 3.31
CA LEU A 210 -3.37 -7.93 4.40
C LEU A 210 -3.67 -9.24 5.11
N SER A 211 -2.77 -10.22 5.03
CA SER A 211 -2.96 -11.56 5.61
C SER A 211 -1.79 -11.92 6.50
N SER A 212 -2.04 -12.14 7.79
CA SER A 212 -0.98 -12.33 8.80
C SER A 212 0.02 -11.17 8.78
N VAL A 213 -0.51 -9.94 8.81
CA VAL A 213 0.28 -8.71 8.74
C VAL A 213 0.28 -8.01 10.09
N GLU A 214 1.45 -7.57 10.54
CA GLU A 214 1.58 -6.59 11.62
C GLU A 214 1.90 -5.23 11.00
N LEU A 215 0.92 -4.32 10.99
CA LEU A 215 1.08 -2.96 10.47
C LEU A 215 1.05 -1.97 11.62
N SER A 216 2.14 -1.21 11.78
CA SER A 216 2.23 -0.10 12.72
C SER A 216 2.51 1.20 11.97
N SER A 217 1.74 2.25 12.26
CA SER A 217 1.94 3.58 11.68
C SER A 217 2.00 4.63 12.78
N ALA A 218 2.73 5.72 12.59
CA ALA A 218 2.72 6.83 13.53
C ALA A 218 1.43 7.66 13.44
N LEU A 219 0.86 7.76 12.23
CA LEU A 219 -0.42 8.41 11.96
C LEU A 219 -1.49 7.38 11.60
N ASP A 220 -2.44 7.75 10.73
CA ASP A 220 -3.55 6.92 10.28
C ASP A 220 -3.03 5.59 9.69
N SER A 221 -3.66 4.47 9.99
CA SER A 221 -3.25 3.20 9.36
C SER A 221 -3.68 3.10 7.90
N ILE A 222 -4.89 3.54 7.57
CA ILE A 222 -5.42 3.56 6.20
C ILE A 222 -6.08 4.92 5.95
N ASP A 223 -5.64 5.61 4.90
CA ASP A 223 -6.17 6.90 4.48
C ASP A 223 -6.64 6.81 3.03
N VAL A 224 -7.92 7.11 2.78
CA VAL A 224 -8.58 6.94 1.48
C VAL A 224 -9.17 8.26 1.01
N ASN A 225 -8.79 8.68 -0.19
CA ASN A 225 -9.27 9.88 -0.83
C ASN A 225 -9.77 9.59 -2.25
N LYS A 226 -11.06 9.89 -2.50
CA LYS A 226 -11.70 9.92 -3.83
C LYS A 226 -11.69 8.62 -4.64
N THR A 227 -11.49 7.45 -4.05
CA THR A 227 -11.44 6.17 -4.79
C THR A 227 -12.40 5.14 -4.22
N THR A 228 -12.80 4.16 -5.03
CA THR A 228 -13.42 2.94 -4.51
C THR A 228 -12.31 1.99 -4.06
N THR A 229 -12.33 1.57 -2.80
CA THR A 229 -11.27 0.75 -2.21
C THR A 229 -11.84 -0.43 -1.46
N ASP A 230 -11.38 -1.63 -1.82
CA ASP A 230 -11.67 -2.86 -1.08
C ASP A 230 -10.45 -3.26 -0.25
N VAL A 231 -10.62 -3.40 1.06
CA VAL A 231 -9.58 -3.81 2.00
C VAL A 231 -9.99 -5.10 2.69
N SER A 232 -9.14 -6.12 2.60
CA SER A 232 -9.27 -7.36 3.35
C SER A 232 -8.17 -7.46 4.41
N ILE A 233 -8.53 -7.68 5.67
CA ILE A 233 -7.61 -7.82 6.81
C ILE A 233 -7.85 -9.17 7.46
N LEU A 234 -6.94 -10.12 7.25
CA LEU A 234 -7.20 -11.55 7.44
C LEU A 234 -6.11 -12.23 8.28
N ASN A 235 -6.43 -13.41 8.81
CA ASN A 235 -5.47 -14.40 9.31
C ASN A 235 -4.52 -13.86 10.39
N ARG A 236 -5.08 -13.38 11.49
CA ARG A 236 -4.37 -12.82 12.66
C ARG A 236 -3.56 -11.58 12.33
N SER A 237 -4.04 -10.76 11.40
CA SER A 237 -3.44 -9.46 11.15
C SER A 237 -3.69 -8.51 12.33
N ILE A 238 -2.74 -7.63 12.61
CA ILE A 238 -2.80 -6.62 13.67
C ILE A 238 -2.51 -5.27 13.03
N ILE A 239 -3.48 -4.36 13.08
CA ILE A 239 -3.36 -3.00 12.54
C ILE A 239 -3.36 -2.01 13.69
N THR A 240 -2.29 -1.21 13.80
CA THR A 240 -2.06 -0.30 14.93
C THR A 240 -1.64 1.10 14.47
N PRO A 241 -2.55 2.09 14.53
CA PRO A 241 -2.23 3.48 14.31
C PRO A 241 -1.69 4.16 15.57
N GLY A 242 -0.72 5.05 15.41
CA GLY A 242 -0.10 5.81 16.48
C GLY A 242 -0.95 7.00 16.93
N ASN A 243 -1.77 7.56 16.02
CA ASN A 243 -2.69 8.65 16.32
C ASN A 243 -4.13 8.18 16.58
N ASN A 244 -4.32 6.89 16.87
CA ASN A 244 -5.61 6.23 17.12
C ASN A 244 -6.58 6.20 15.92
N ILE A 245 -6.18 6.57 14.70
CA ILE A 245 -7.06 6.52 13.52
C ILE A 245 -6.77 5.27 12.70
N LEU A 246 -7.66 4.28 12.80
CA LEU A 246 -7.58 3.07 12.00
C LEU A 246 -7.77 3.40 10.52
N VAL A 247 -8.82 4.17 10.23
CA VAL A 247 -9.24 4.52 8.88
C VAL A 247 -9.68 5.98 8.84
N ASN A 248 -9.21 6.70 7.84
CA ASN A 248 -9.71 8.02 7.48
C ASN A 248 -10.23 7.99 6.04
N ASN A 249 -11.55 8.12 5.87
CA ASN A 249 -12.16 8.19 4.54
C ASN A 249 -12.59 9.63 4.25
N THR A 250 -11.87 10.28 3.34
CA THR A 250 -12.16 11.64 2.88
C THR A 250 -12.99 11.69 1.60
N GLY A 251 -13.19 10.55 0.93
CA GLY A 251 -14.10 10.41 -0.20
C GLY A 251 -14.00 9.08 -0.93
N GLY A 252 -15.02 8.75 -1.72
CA GLY A 252 -15.13 7.46 -2.41
C GLY A 252 -15.82 6.38 -1.58
N GLY A 253 -15.80 5.14 -2.07
CA GLY A 253 -16.43 3.99 -1.42
C GLY A 253 -15.39 3.06 -0.82
N LEU A 254 -15.36 2.96 0.51
CA LEU A 254 -14.43 2.09 1.24
C LEU A 254 -15.16 0.88 1.81
N ASN A 255 -14.79 -0.31 1.36
CA ASN A 255 -15.27 -1.57 1.92
C ASN A 255 -14.13 -2.27 2.66
N ILE A 256 -14.32 -2.53 3.95
CA ILE A 256 -13.35 -3.24 4.78
C ILE A 256 -13.99 -4.54 5.25
N ILE A 257 -13.30 -5.64 5.00
CA ILE A 257 -13.63 -6.97 5.52
C ILE A 257 -12.49 -7.40 6.41
N SER A 258 -12.78 -7.66 7.68
CA SER A 258 -11.81 -8.17 8.64
C SER A 258 -12.27 -9.51 9.19
N SER A 259 -11.38 -10.51 9.15
CA SER A 259 -11.60 -11.86 9.67
C SER A 259 -10.41 -12.32 10.51
N ASP A 260 -10.68 -12.90 11.68
CA ASP A 260 -9.65 -13.42 12.60
C ASP A 260 -8.51 -12.42 12.85
N SER A 261 -8.81 -11.13 13.05
CA SER A 261 -7.79 -10.07 13.10
C SER A 261 -8.05 -9.07 14.22
N THR A 262 -7.02 -8.31 14.60
CA THR A 262 -7.13 -7.23 15.60
C THR A 262 -6.97 -5.87 14.92
N LEU A 263 -7.99 -5.04 15.05
CA LEU A 263 -8.02 -3.68 14.53
C LEU A 263 -7.95 -2.71 15.72
N ASN A 264 -6.96 -1.84 15.76
CA ASN A 264 -6.86 -0.80 16.77
C ASN A 264 -7.16 0.57 16.16
N GLY A 265 -7.89 1.41 16.88
CA GLY A 265 -8.17 2.77 16.46
C GLY A 265 -9.62 3.03 16.10
N ALA A 266 -9.89 4.22 15.59
CA ALA A 266 -11.20 4.72 15.23
C ALA A 266 -11.35 4.88 13.72
N THR A 267 -12.60 4.88 13.25
CA THR A 267 -12.92 5.20 11.85
C THR A 267 -13.42 6.63 11.72
N LYS A 268 -12.82 7.40 10.81
CA LYS A 268 -13.28 8.74 10.43
C LYS A 268 -13.92 8.70 9.04
N LEU A 269 -15.01 9.44 8.89
CA LEU A 269 -15.76 9.56 7.64
C LEU A 269 -16.11 11.03 7.40
N VAL A 270 -15.35 11.68 6.52
CA VAL A 270 -15.60 13.08 6.10
C VAL A 270 -16.62 13.12 4.96
N SER A 271 -16.41 12.30 3.92
CA SER A 271 -17.33 12.16 2.79
C SER A 271 -17.27 10.73 2.22
N GLY A 272 -18.19 10.38 1.31
CA GLY A 272 -18.25 9.04 0.71
C GLY A 272 -18.96 8.01 1.59
N THR A 273 -18.59 6.73 1.44
CA THR A 273 -19.16 5.62 2.20
C THR A 273 -18.07 4.74 2.81
N THR A 274 -18.27 4.31 4.06
CA THR A 274 -17.43 3.29 4.71
C THR A 274 -18.30 2.13 5.16
N THR A 275 -18.08 0.96 4.56
CA THR A 275 -18.71 -0.30 4.96
C THR A 275 -17.68 -1.13 5.71
N LEU A 276 -17.96 -1.48 6.97
CA LEU A 276 -17.09 -2.32 7.78
C LEU A 276 -17.79 -3.64 8.10
N LYS A 277 -17.14 -4.77 7.78
CA LYS A 277 -17.59 -6.11 8.11
C LYS A 277 -16.54 -6.81 8.96
N LEU A 278 -16.95 -7.23 10.15
CA LEU A 278 -16.12 -7.95 11.11
C LEU A 278 -16.65 -9.38 11.22
N SER A 279 -15.76 -10.36 11.12
CA SER A 279 -16.06 -11.80 11.18
C SER A 279 -15.01 -12.59 11.95
N GLU A 280 -15.34 -13.84 12.29
CA GLU A 280 -14.43 -14.89 12.78
C GLU A 280 -13.46 -14.40 13.87
N ASN A 281 -13.94 -14.11 15.08
CA ASN A 281 -13.13 -13.66 16.21
C ASN A 281 -12.37 -12.35 15.99
N THR A 282 -12.70 -11.56 14.96
CA THR A 282 -12.12 -10.23 14.80
C THR A 282 -12.39 -9.38 16.03
N ILE A 283 -11.37 -8.67 16.51
CA ILE A 283 -11.46 -7.73 17.62
C ILE A 283 -11.21 -6.32 17.10
N TRP A 284 -12.19 -5.44 17.26
CA TRP A 284 -12.01 -4.01 17.03
C TRP A 284 -11.90 -3.26 18.36
N ASN A 285 -10.69 -2.79 18.65
CA ASN A 285 -10.36 -1.96 19.80
C ASN A 285 -10.54 -0.48 19.46
N MET A 286 -11.74 0.08 19.71
CA MET A 286 -12.00 1.49 19.46
C MET A 286 -11.21 2.36 20.45
N LYS A 287 -10.42 3.28 19.88
CA LYS A 287 -9.58 4.22 20.64
C LYS A 287 -10.10 5.66 20.64
N ASP A 288 -11.05 5.98 19.77
CA ASP A 288 -11.69 7.29 19.67
C ASP A 288 -13.13 7.13 19.10
N ASP A 289 -13.88 8.22 19.05
CA ASP A 289 -15.19 8.26 18.39
C ASP A 289 -15.07 7.80 16.94
N SER A 290 -15.99 6.92 16.54
CA SER A 290 -15.96 6.28 15.23
C SER A 290 -17.24 6.50 14.45
N VAL A 291 -17.09 6.69 13.14
CA VAL A 291 -18.20 6.86 12.20
C VAL A 291 -18.02 5.91 11.02
N VAL A 292 -19.07 5.15 10.69
CA VAL A 292 -19.17 4.31 9.49
C VAL A 292 -20.53 4.48 8.83
N THR A 293 -20.65 4.10 7.56
CA THR A 293 -21.93 4.09 6.84
C THR A 293 -22.69 2.81 7.13
N HIS A 294 -22.04 1.65 6.99
CA HIS A 294 -22.65 0.35 7.26
C HIS A 294 -21.71 -0.48 8.13
N LEU A 295 -22.27 -1.21 9.09
CA LEU A 295 -21.51 -2.06 10.00
C LEU A 295 -22.14 -3.44 10.11
N THR A 296 -21.36 -4.47 9.86
CA THR A 296 -21.69 -5.86 10.20
C THR A 296 -20.72 -6.36 11.27
N ASN A 297 -21.27 -6.83 12.39
CA ASN A 297 -20.54 -7.43 13.50
C ASN A 297 -21.00 -8.89 13.64
N SER A 298 -20.31 -9.81 12.95
CA SER A 298 -20.61 -11.25 12.98
C SER A 298 -19.54 -11.99 13.75
N ASP A 299 -19.89 -12.80 14.75
CA ASP A 299 -18.93 -13.67 15.47
C ASP A 299 -17.63 -12.94 15.89
N SER A 300 -17.74 -11.66 16.24
CA SER A 300 -16.61 -10.74 16.48
C SER A 300 -16.90 -9.84 17.67
N ILE A 301 -15.90 -9.08 18.11
CA ILE A 301 -15.96 -8.24 19.30
C ILE A 301 -15.63 -6.80 18.93
N ILE A 302 -16.50 -5.87 19.30
CA ILE A 302 -16.20 -4.43 19.27
C ILE A 302 -16.05 -3.94 20.70
N ASN A 303 -14.84 -3.51 21.05
CA ASN A 303 -14.54 -2.86 22.32
C ASN A 303 -14.71 -1.35 22.17
N LEU A 304 -15.91 -0.82 22.45
CA LEU A 304 -16.19 0.63 22.39
C LEU A 304 -15.39 1.43 23.43
N SER A 305 -14.87 0.74 24.43
CA SER A 305 -14.23 1.33 25.61
C SER A 305 -13.04 0.48 25.99
N TYR A 306 -12.16 0.31 25.01
CA TYR A 306 -10.92 -0.41 25.17
C TYR A 306 -10.13 0.13 26.37
N ASP A 307 -9.72 -0.75 27.28
CA ASP A 307 -8.86 -0.39 28.39
C ASP A 307 -7.41 -0.27 27.93
N ASP A 308 -6.97 0.96 27.72
CA ASP A 308 -5.57 1.28 27.48
C ASP A 308 -4.84 1.72 28.76
N GLY A 309 -5.46 1.51 29.93
CA GLY A 309 -4.93 1.95 31.22
C GLY A 309 -5.19 3.42 31.54
N GLN A 310 -5.92 4.15 30.68
CA GLN A 310 -6.33 5.53 30.95
C GLN A 310 -7.54 5.60 31.88
N THR A 311 -7.60 6.65 32.70
CA THR A 311 -8.78 6.95 33.53
C THR A 311 -10.00 7.14 32.64
N PHE A 312 -11.05 6.36 32.87
CA PHE A 312 -12.30 6.50 32.14
C PHE A 312 -13.04 7.78 32.57
N THR A 313 -12.95 8.83 31.76
CA THR A 313 -13.59 10.14 32.02
C THR A 313 -14.87 10.33 31.20
N GLN A 314 -14.94 9.77 29.99
CA GLN A 314 -16.07 9.87 29.08
C GLN A 314 -16.18 8.62 28.21
N GLY A 315 -17.41 8.21 27.90
CA GLY A 315 -17.66 7.14 26.92
C GLY A 315 -17.34 7.59 25.49
N LYS A 316 -16.99 6.63 24.63
CA LYS A 316 -16.80 6.85 23.18
C LYS A 316 -18.09 6.56 22.43
N THR A 317 -18.24 7.17 21.27
CA THR A 317 -19.41 7.03 20.41
C THR A 317 -19.07 6.23 19.15
N LEU A 318 -19.87 5.22 18.84
CA LEU A 318 -19.89 4.56 17.54
C LEU A 318 -21.14 5.00 16.77
N THR A 319 -20.96 5.78 15.71
CA THR A 319 -22.04 6.24 14.84
C THR A 319 -22.10 5.38 13.58
N VAL A 320 -23.20 4.67 13.38
CA VAL A 320 -23.52 3.98 12.12
C VAL A 320 -24.60 4.79 11.41
N LYS A 321 -24.25 5.43 10.28
CA LYS A 321 -25.19 6.31 9.56
C LYS A 321 -26.33 5.55 8.87
N GLY A 322 -26.06 4.31 8.46
CA GLY A 322 -27.02 3.39 7.85
C GLY A 322 -27.30 2.20 8.76
N ASN A 323 -27.25 0.99 8.19
CA ASN A 323 -27.58 -0.23 8.92
C ASN A 323 -26.42 -0.75 9.78
N TYR A 324 -26.75 -1.07 11.03
CA TYR A 324 -25.98 -1.98 11.88
C TYR A 324 -26.60 -3.37 11.84
N VAL A 325 -25.81 -4.39 11.56
CA VAL A 325 -26.21 -5.80 11.56
C VAL A 325 -25.33 -6.55 12.56
N GLY A 326 -25.91 -7.02 13.66
CA GLY A 326 -25.25 -7.91 14.61
C GLY A 326 -25.66 -9.37 14.37
N ASN A 327 -24.71 -10.28 14.26
CA ASN A 327 -24.94 -11.72 14.10
C ASN A 327 -23.98 -12.50 15.01
N ASN A 328 -24.38 -12.80 16.24
CA ASN A 328 -23.49 -13.38 17.26
C ASN A 328 -22.23 -12.50 17.57
N GLY A 329 -22.26 -11.22 17.20
CA GLY A 329 -21.23 -10.24 17.56
C GLY A 329 -21.44 -9.68 18.97
N GLN A 330 -20.34 -9.32 19.64
CA GLN A 330 -20.32 -8.74 20.97
C GLN A 330 -19.96 -7.25 20.93
N LEU A 331 -20.59 -6.47 21.79
CA LEU A 331 -20.25 -5.06 22.03
C LEU A 331 -19.86 -4.91 23.51
N ASN A 332 -18.61 -4.53 23.76
CA ASN A 332 -18.09 -4.34 25.10
C ASN A 332 -18.09 -2.86 25.47
N ILE A 333 -18.79 -2.54 26.57
CA ILE A 333 -19.02 -1.18 27.05
C ILE A 333 -18.56 -1.09 28.52
N ARG A 334 -17.79 -0.06 28.82
CA ARG A 334 -17.37 0.38 30.15
C ARG A 334 -18.26 1.54 30.57
N THR A 335 -18.73 1.48 31.81
CA THR A 335 -19.53 2.54 32.42
C THR A 335 -19.07 2.78 33.85
N VAL A 336 -19.34 3.97 34.38
CA VAL A 336 -19.18 4.31 35.80
C VAL A 336 -20.55 4.26 36.44
N LEU A 337 -20.69 3.47 37.51
CA LEU A 337 -21.88 3.44 38.34
C LEU A 337 -21.62 4.36 39.54
N GLY A 338 -22.49 5.36 39.71
CA GLY A 338 -22.48 6.29 40.84
C GLY A 338 -23.57 5.98 41.85
#